data_AF-A0A1G3MGB6-F1
#
_entry.id   AF-A0A1G3MGB6-F1
#
_cell.length_a   1.000
_cell.length_b   1.000
_cell.length_c   1.000
_cell.angle_alpha   90.00
_cell.angle_beta   90.00
_cell.angle_gamma   90.00
#
_symmetry.space_group_name_H-M   'P 1'
#
loop_
_entity.id
_entity.type
_entity.pdbx_description
1 polymer ?
#
loop_
_entity_poly.entity_id
_entity_poly.type
_entity_poly.pdbx_seq_one_letter_code
_entity_poly.pdbx_strand_id
1 'polypeptide(L)'
;MSLLTVGAAAQDLGIQPLDLRIEQRGDGGYHLYIRAKPGVGSILLTETTVDPARQADNYAYRSPVWNAVNGDERRILDGAFLPTGNNLFFLIDSTPQPDSQFGQAFLVFIPWVVEWGYDWSRHGQTFLADGTFINLRTFAQPYADYRGAFQDNPYRIAVTQAPFERPAAATAPAPEPLLAPLPPVTPPVTAPPVTLPPVTAPPAVVPPPLEPGPDLTVYLPSTLAAFTDIAASNGGRLEHSLGPADILPALASLLDEVPGDSLDLVLCIDTTASMADDIAALVAGLPALLAERTARFRQFRVGLALYKDYFEEYIVQRQPFTADLAAFGGQLRRIRVRGGGDIPEAIYEALYDSLDNYPWLAAERLIIVMGDAPPHPLPRGRIDKAAVDALASRLGVTISLVILPH
;
A
#
# COMPACT_ATOMS: atom_id res chain seq x y z
N MET A 1 -9.48 1.65 70.10
CA MET A 1 -9.98 1.27 68.77
C MET A 1 -9.54 2.34 67.79
N SER A 2 -8.46 2.10 67.04
CA SER A 2 -8.08 2.97 65.92
C SER A 2 -8.96 2.63 64.73
N LEU A 3 -9.81 3.56 64.30
CA LEU A 3 -10.43 3.51 62.99
C LEU A 3 -9.33 3.75 61.95
N LEU A 4 -8.94 2.69 61.25
CA LEU A 4 -8.20 2.77 60.00
C LEU A 4 -9.17 3.28 58.93
N THR A 5 -9.08 4.56 58.62
CA THR A 5 -9.64 5.12 57.39
C THR A 5 -8.83 4.54 56.22
N VAL A 6 -9.36 3.51 55.57
CA VAL A 6 -8.86 3.09 54.26
C VAL A 6 -9.26 4.18 53.28
N GLY A 7 -8.34 5.08 52.96
CA GLY A 7 -8.50 5.99 51.84
C GLY A 7 -8.66 5.14 50.58
N ALA A 8 -9.75 5.35 49.84
CA ALA A 8 -9.88 4.80 48.49
C ALA A 8 -8.69 5.31 47.67
N ALA A 9 -7.77 4.41 47.33
CA ALA A 9 -6.73 4.74 46.35
C ALA A 9 -7.46 5.15 45.07
N ALA A 10 -7.15 6.34 44.54
CA ALA A 10 -7.65 6.76 43.25
C ALA A 10 -7.31 5.66 42.23
N GLN A 11 -8.33 5.17 41.52
CA GLN A 11 -8.16 4.13 40.51
C GLN A 11 -7.25 4.67 39.41
N ASP A 12 -6.09 4.05 39.21
CA ASP A 12 -5.09 4.50 38.24
C ASP A 12 -5.54 4.13 36.83
N LEU A 13 -6.20 5.09 36.18
CA LEU A 13 -6.66 5.00 34.79
C LEU A 13 -5.65 5.57 33.80
N GLY A 14 -4.48 6.01 34.28
CA GLY A 14 -3.42 6.57 33.43
C GLY A 14 -2.76 5.47 32.62
N ILE A 15 -2.57 5.70 31.32
CA ILE A 15 -1.76 4.85 30.45
C ILE A 15 -0.38 5.50 30.31
N GLN A 16 0.70 4.70 30.28
CA GLN A 16 2.04 5.18 29.98
C GLN A 16 2.47 4.74 28.58
N PRO A 17 3.46 5.38 27.94
CA PRO A 17 3.94 4.95 26.62
C PRO A 17 4.37 3.47 26.57
N LEU A 18 4.95 2.96 27.65
CA LEU A 18 5.33 1.54 27.83
C LEU A 18 4.15 0.56 28.04
N ASP A 19 2.93 1.08 28.15
CA ASP A 19 1.69 0.29 28.18
C ASP A 19 1.03 0.20 26.80
N LEU A 20 1.64 0.81 25.77
CA LEU A 20 1.12 0.83 24.42
C LEU A 20 2.06 0.11 23.46
N ARG A 21 1.47 -0.57 22.49
CA ARG A 21 2.14 -1.06 21.29
C ARG A 21 1.21 -0.79 20.11
N ILE A 22 1.73 -0.17 19.07
CA ILE A 22 0.99 0.05 17.83
C ILE A 22 1.68 -0.69 16.70
N GLU A 23 0.88 -1.38 15.90
CA GLU A 23 1.35 -2.12 14.73
C GLU A 23 0.58 -1.65 13.51
N GLN A 24 1.28 -1.32 12.43
CA GLN A 24 0.64 -1.15 11.13
C GLN A 24 0.57 -2.51 10.45
N ARG A 25 -0.62 -2.89 10.01
CA ARG A 25 -0.86 -4.16 9.31
C ARG A 25 -1.44 -3.90 7.93
N GLY A 26 -1.36 -4.89 7.06
CA GLY A 26 -1.82 -4.78 5.67
C GLY A 26 -3.34 -4.65 5.48
N ASP A 27 -4.11 -4.70 6.57
CA ASP A 27 -5.58 -4.61 6.58
C ASP A 27 -6.12 -3.16 6.61
N GLY A 28 -5.27 -2.18 6.32
CA GLY A 28 -5.71 -0.80 6.05
C GLY A 28 -5.88 0.07 7.30
N GLY A 29 -4.98 -0.10 8.28
CA GLY A 29 -4.95 0.74 9.48
C GLY A 29 -3.89 0.31 10.48
N TYR A 30 -4.12 0.69 11.74
CA TYR A 30 -3.28 0.36 12.88
C TYR A 30 -3.99 -0.56 13.87
N HIS A 31 -3.24 -1.48 14.47
CA HIS A 31 -3.65 -2.28 15.60
C HIS A 31 -3.01 -1.71 16.86
N LEU A 32 -3.83 -1.06 17.69
CA LEU A 32 -3.40 -0.48 18.96
C LEU A 32 -3.65 -1.49 20.09
N TYR A 33 -2.57 -1.92 20.72
CA TYR A 33 -2.55 -2.77 21.91
C TYR A 33 -2.32 -1.90 23.15
N ILE A 34 -3.19 -2.05 24.15
CA ILE A 34 -3.12 -1.33 25.42
C ILE A 34 -3.06 -2.34 26.55
N ARG A 35 -2.02 -2.32 27.38
CA ARG A 35 -1.90 -3.19 28.56
C ARG A 35 -3.17 -3.10 29.42
N ALA A 36 -3.80 -4.24 29.69
CA ALA A 36 -4.97 -4.30 30.57
C ALA A 36 -4.54 -4.16 32.03
N LYS A 37 -4.53 -2.91 32.51
CA LYS A 37 -4.18 -2.58 33.90
C LYS A 37 -5.33 -2.92 34.85
N PRO A 38 -5.04 -3.37 36.08
CA PRO A 38 -6.07 -3.55 37.10
C PRO A 38 -6.87 -2.26 37.31
N GLY A 39 -8.19 -2.37 37.19
CA GLY A 39 -9.09 -1.23 37.36
C GLY A 39 -9.42 -0.46 36.08
N VAL A 40 -8.83 -0.79 34.92
CA VAL A 40 -9.34 -0.32 33.63
C VAL A 40 -10.32 -1.35 33.11
N GLY A 41 -11.59 -0.97 32.97
CA GLY A 41 -12.68 -1.84 32.50
C GLY A 41 -12.93 -1.74 30.99
N SER A 42 -12.62 -0.60 30.38
CA SER A 42 -12.69 -0.42 28.93
C SER A 42 -11.90 0.79 28.45
N ILE A 43 -11.67 0.85 27.14
CA ILE A 43 -11.01 1.96 26.45
C ILE A 43 -11.85 2.48 25.29
N LEU A 44 -11.70 3.76 24.96
CA LEU A 44 -12.39 4.41 23.84
C LEU A 44 -11.47 5.43 23.18
N LEU A 45 -11.36 5.39 21.86
CA LEU A 45 -10.69 6.45 21.11
C LEU A 45 -11.63 7.61 20.86
N THR A 46 -11.14 8.82 21.13
CA THR A 46 -11.90 10.07 21.01
C THR A 46 -11.10 11.15 20.31
N GLU A 47 -11.80 12.14 19.79
CA GLU A 47 -11.19 13.36 19.25
C GLU A 47 -10.32 14.08 20.28
N THR A 48 -9.28 14.76 19.80
CA THR A 48 -8.34 15.54 20.62
C THR A 48 -8.70 17.02 20.71
N THR A 49 -9.59 17.53 19.85
CA THR A 49 -10.01 18.93 19.84
C THR A 49 -10.96 19.20 21.00
N VAL A 50 -10.44 19.76 22.09
CA VAL A 50 -11.26 20.37 23.14
C VAL A 50 -11.78 21.70 22.59
N ASP A 51 -13.09 21.92 22.67
CA ASP A 51 -13.69 23.23 22.41
C ASP A 51 -12.95 24.31 23.25
N PRO A 52 -12.45 25.41 22.64
CA PRO A 52 -11.83 26.53 23.36
C PRO A 52 -12.72 27.11 24.47
N ALA A 53 -14.05 27.00 24.35
CA ALA A 53 -15.01 27.40 25.38
C ALA A 53 -15.29 26.31 26.43
N ARG A 54 -14.72 25.11 26.28
CA ARG A 54 -14.94 23.89 27.10
C ARG A 54 -16.42 23.51 27.24
N GLN A 55 -17.26 23.80 26.24
CA GLN A 55 -18.69 23.54 26.29
C GLN A 55 -19.14 22.29 25.53
N ALA A 56 -18.29 21.64 24.74
CA ALA A 56 -18.65 20.45 23.97
C ALA A 56 -17.78 19.22 24.29
N ASP A 57 -18.44 18.07 24.42
CA ASP A 57 -17.81 16.75 24.60
C ASP A 57 -17.00 16.33 23.36
N ASN A 58 -15.88 15.63 23.58
CA ASN A 58 -15.11 14.97 22.50
C ASN A 58 -15.95 13.81 21.94
N TYR A 59 -16.11 13.70 20.62
CA TYR A 59 -16.78 12.52 20.07
C TYR A 59 -15.86 11.32 20.07
N ALA A 60 -16.48 10.16 20.23
CA ALA A 60 -15.83 8.89 19.97
C ALA A 60 -15.60 8.71 18.47
N TYR A 61 -14.41 8.23 18.12
CA TYR A 61 -14.13 7.80 16.77
C TYR A 61 -14.87 6.50 16.43
N ARG A 62 -15.26 6.39 15.16
CA ARG A 62 -15.92 5.23 14.58
C ARG A 62 -15.22 4.82 13.30
N SER A 63 -15.22 3.52 13.02
CA SER A 63 -14.90 3.01 11.69
C SER A 63 -16.11 3.21 10.77
N PRO A 64 -15.92 3.68 9.52
CA PRO A 64 -17.00 3.78 8.54
C PRO A 64 -17.48 2.40 8.05
N VAL A 65 -16.64 1.37 8.19
CA VAL A 65 -16.91 -0.01 7.76
C VAL A 65 -16.74 -0.95 8.94
N TRP A 66 -17.55 -2.01 8.99
CA TRP A 66 -17.40 -3.06 9.99
C TRP A 66 -16.01 -3.72 9.89
N ASN A 67 -15.42 -4.06 11.03
CA ASN A 67 -14.20 -4.85 11.10
C ASN A 67 -14.31 -5.89 12.23
N ALA A 68 -13.54 -6.96 12.12
CA ALA A 68 -13.61 -8.09 13.05
C ALA A 68 -13.04 -7.80 14.46
N VAL A 69 -12.37 -6.65 14.67
CA VAL A 69 -11.72 -6.33 15.95
C VAL A 69 -12.66 -5.60 16.89
N ASN A 70 -13.27 -4.50 16.44
CA ASN A 70 -14.17 -3.68 17.26
C ASN A 70 -15.58 -3.50 16.69
N GLY A 71 -15.87 -4.07 15.50
CA GLY A 71 -17.16 -3.90 14.83
C GLY A 71 -18.37 -4.42 15.59
N ASP A 72 -18.17 -5.39 16.49
CA ASP A 72 -19.21 -5.99 17.32
C ASP A 72 -19.18 -5.52 18.78
N GLU A 73 -18.23 -4.64 19.13
CA GLU A 73 -18.03 -4.21 20.50
C GLU A 73 -19.16 -3.29 20.98
N ARG A 74 -19.66 -3.58 22.18
CA ARG A 74 -20.82 -2.89 22.74
C ARG A 74 -20.42 -1.63 23.47
N ARG A 75 -21.26 -0.60 23.39
CA ARG A 75 -21.06 0.67 24.08
C ARG A 75 -22.30 1.14 24.83
N ILE A 76 -22.07 1.75 25.98
CA ILE A 76 -23.07 2.51 26.73
C ILE A 76 -22.93 3.99 26.40
N LEU A 77 -24.06 4.64 26.12
CA LEU A 77 -24.18 6.10 26.00
C LEU A 77 -25.46 6.53 26.71
N ASP A 78 -25.40 7.60 27.50
CA ASP A 78 -26.53 8.09 28.31
C ASP A 78 -27.17 7.01 29.20
N GLY A 79 -26.33 6.10 29.73
CA GLY A 79 -26.75 5.04 30.65
C GLY A 79 -27.44 3.84 29.99
N ALA A 80 -27.59 3.81 28.66
CA ALA A 80 -28.17 2.70 27.91
C ALA A 80 -27.17 2.12 26.90
N PHE A 81 -27.30 0.83 26.60
CA PHE A 81 -26.56 0.24 25.48
C PHE A 81 -27.08 0.82 24.17
N LEU A 82 -26.15 1.21 23.31
CA LEU A 82 -26.50 1.60 21.94
C LEU A 82 -27.05 0.38 21.17
N PRO A 83 -28.07 0.58 20.31
CA PRO A 83 -28.64 -0.50 19.53
C PRO A 83 -27.59 -1.09 18.59
N THR A 84 -27.52 -2.41 18.55
CA THR A 84 -26.73 -3.15 17.56
C THR A 84 -27.36 -3.02 16.17
N GLY A 85 -26.57 -2.77 15.13
CA GLY A 85 -27.03 -2.73 13.73
C GLY A 85 -27.22 -1.33 13.13
N ASN A 86 -26.90 -0.25 13.85
CA ASN A 86 -26.97 1.12 13.33
C ASN A 86 -25.74 1.55 12.50
N ASN A 87 -24.89 0.61 12.07
CA ASN A 87 -23.59 0.89 11.41
C ASN A 87 -22.68 1.84 12.21
N LEU A 88 -22.79 1.85 13.55
CA LEU A 88 -21.94 2.65 14.42
C LEU A 88 -20.84 1.77 15.02
N PHE A 89 -19.71 1.67 14.33
CA PHE A 89 -18.58 0.81 14.72
C PHE A 89 -17.57 1.61 15.55
N PHE A 90 -17.79 1.75 16.86
CA PHE A 90 -16.92 2.56 17.72
C PHE A 90 -15.54 1.92 17.91
N LEU A 91 -14.51 2.75 18.01
CA LEU A 91 -13.15 2.33 18.36
C LEU A 91 -13.05 2.16 19.88
N ILE A 92 -13.72 1.12 20.38
CA ILE A 92 -13.84 0.72 21.79
C ILE A 92 -13.33 -0.71 21.96
N ASP A 93 -12.84 -1.02 23.16
CA ASP A 93 -12.66 -2.40 23.61
C ASP A 93 -12.89 -2.48 25.12
N SER A 94 -13.69 -3.46 25.55
CA SER A 94 -13.97 -3.80 26.95
C SER A 94 -13.58 -5.24 27.30
N THR A 95 -13.03 -5.98 26.34
CA THR A 95 -12.74 -7.41 26.49
C THR A 95 -11.25 -7.68 26.25
N PRO A 96 -10.41 -7.52 27.29
CA PRO A 96 -8.99 -7.83 27.19
C PRO A 96 -8.74 -9.23 26.66
N GLN A 97 -7.75 -9.34 25.79
CA GLN A 97 -7.33 -10.59 25.17
C GLN A 97 -5.89 -10.92 25.59
N PRO A 98 -5.49 -12.21 25.58
CA PRO A 98 -4.10 -12.59 25.78
C PRO A 98 -3.17 -11.91 24.79
N ASP A 99 -2.07 -11.35 25.31
CA ASP A 99 -1.05 -10.66 24.51
C ASP A 99 0.35 -11.11 24.95
N SER A 100 1.26 -11.32 24.00
CA SER A 100 2.60 -11.84 24.27
C SER A 100 3.51 -10.86 25.02
N GLN A 101 3.28 -9.56 24.88
CA GLN A 101 4.10 -8.51 25.51
C GLN A 101 3.49 -8.05 26.84
N PHE A 102 2.17 -7.94 26.92
CA PHE A 102 1.46 -7.37 28.06
C PHE A 102 0.78 -8.42 28.95
N GLY A 103 0.72 -9.68 28.51
CA GLY A 103 -0.02 -10.76 29.18
C GLY A 103 -1.53 -10.67 28.90
N GLN A 104 -2.12 -9.51 29.13
CA GLN A 104 -3.48 -9.15 28.71
C GLN A 104 -3.47 -7.73 28.13
N ALA A 105 -4.13 -7.54 27.00
CA ALA A 105 -4.25 -6.23 26.36
C ALA A 105 -5.65 -6.02 25.80
N PHE A 106 -6.10 -4.76 25.85
CA PHE A 106 -7.17 -4.30 24.98
C PHE A 106 -6.61 -4.12 23.56
N LEU A 107 -7.43 -4.40 22.54
CA LEU A 107 -7.07 -4.30 21.14
C LEU A 107 -8.10 -3.46 20.39
N VAL A 108 -7.63 -2.38 19.76
CA VAL A 108 -8.45 -1.55 18.87
C VAL A 108 -7.82 -1.50 17.49
N PHE A 109 -8.59 -1.88 16.47
CA PHE A 109 -8.26 -1.56 15.09
C PHE A 109 -8.67 -0.13 14.75
N ILE A 110 -7.70 0.65 14.27
CA ILE A 110 -7.84 2.05 13.89
C ILE A 110 -7.71 2.12 12.37
N PRO A 111 -8.80 2.22 11.60
CA PRO A 111 -8.70 2.39 10.15
C PRO A 111 -8.06 3.75 9.80
N TRP A 112 -7.54 3.86 8.58
CA TRP A 112 -7.03 5.12 8.02
C TRP A 112 -8.01 6.28 8.16
N VAL A 113 -9.29 6.01 7.99
CA VAL A 113 -10.36 7.01 8.03
C VAL A 113 -11.31 6.65 9.16
N VAL A 114 -11.51 7.60 10.07
CA VAL A 114 -12.49 7.47 11.14
C VAL A 114 -13.54 8.57 11.03
N GLU A 115 -14.76 8.23 11.45
CA GLU A 115 -15.87 9.14 11.58
C GLU A 115 -16.01 9.63 13.03
N TRP A 116 -16.46 10.86 13.20
CA TRP A 116 -16.80 11.43 14.49
C TRP A 116 -18.07 12.27 14.38
N GLY A 117 -18.74 12.48 15.51
CA GLY A 117 -19.97 13.27 15.55
C GLY A 117 -21.21 12.56 15.03
N TYR A 118 -22.26 13.33 14.79
CA TYR A 118 -23.54 12.86 14.23
C TYR A 118 -24.15 13.93 13.31
N ASP A 119 -24.97 13.55 12.34
CA ASP A 119 -25.56 14.45 11.33
C ASP A 119 -26.28 15.67 11.93
N TRP A 120 -26.91 15.50 13.10
CA TRP A 120 -27.62 16.57 13.83
C TRP A 120 -26.70 17.43 14.71
N SER A 121 -25.39 17.23 14.63
CA SER A 121 -24.35 17.92 15.40
C SER A 121 -23.09 18.12 14.56
N ARG A 122 -22.00 18.63 15.16
CA ARG A 122 -20.71 18.64 14.46
C ARG A 122 -20.33 17.19 14.15
N HIS A 123 -19.95 16.91 12.91
CA HIS A 123 -19.53 15.61 12.44
C HIS A 123 -18.54 15.76 11.30
N GLY A 124 -17.83 14.68 11.01
CA GLY A 124 -16.90 14.63 9.91
C GLY A 124 -16.13 13.32 9.86
N GLN A 125 -15.25 13.25 8.88
CA GLN A 125 -14.25 12.19 8.75
C GLN A 125 -12.87 12.80 8.99
N THR A 126 -11.98 12.04 9.59
CA THR A 126 -10.57 12.42 9.70
C THR A 126 -9.69 11.25 9.30
N PHE A 127 -8.57 11.58 8.66
CA PHE A 127 -7.52 10.63 8.36
C PHE A 127 -6.59 10.51 9.58
N LEU A 128 -6.28 9.29 10.01
CA LEU A 128 -5.35 8.98 11.11
C LEU A 128 -4.11 8.31 10.52
N ALA A 129 -2.97 9.00 10.58
CA ALA A 129 -1.66 8.52 10.13
C ALA A 129 -0.57 8.72 11.18
N ASP A 130 0.66 8.33 10.84
CA ASP A 130 1.82 8.59 11.66
C ASP A 130 1.90 10.07 12.03
N GLY A 131 2.16 10.32 13.30
CA GLY A 131 2.18 11.65 13.86
C GLY A 131 0.85 12.30 14.20
N THR A 132 -0.28 11.63 13.95
CA THR A 132 -1.60 12.15 14.33
C THR A 132 -1.80 12.09 15.84
N PHE A 133 -2.36 13.16 16.43
CA PHE A 133 -2.74 13.16 17.84
C PHE A 133 -4.11 12.49 18.05
N ILE A 134 -4.14 11.50 18.93
CA ILE A 134 -5.34 10.79 19.36
C ILE A 134 -5.51 10.89 20.88
N ASN A 135 -6.74 10.78 21.37
CA ASN A 135 -6.99 10.69 22.80
C ASN A 135 -7.57 9.31 23.15
N LEU A 136 -6.85 8.58 23.99
CA LEU A 136 -7.27 7.29 24.54
C LEU A 136 -7.97 7.55 25.88
N ARG A 137 -9.29 7.42 25.89
CA ARG A 137 -10.08 7.52 27.12
C ARG A 137 -10.20 6.15 27.77
N THR A 138 -9.73 6.03 29.01
CA THR A 138 -9.88 4.84 29.84
C THR A 138 -11.05 4.99 30.79
N PHE A 139 -11.77 3.90 31.05
CA PHE A 139 -12.90 3.87 31.96
C PHE A 139 -12.66 2.82 33.05
N ALA A 140 -13.09 3.13 34.27
CA ALA A 140 -13.11 2.18 35.37
C ALA A 140 -14.12 1.04 35.14
N GLN A 141 -15.16 1.29 34.36
CA GLN A 141 -16.23 0.36 34.03
C GLN A 141 -16.08 -0.16 32.59
N PRO A 142 -16.63 -1.34 32.26
CA PRO A 142 -16.68 -1.81 30.88
C PRO A 142 -17.63 -0.97 30.01
N TYR A 143 -17.52 -1.12 28.69
CA TYR A 143 -18.43 -0.53 27.69
C TYR A 143 -18.46 1.00 27.62
N ALA A 144 -17.36 1.65 28.00
CA ALA A 144 -17.23 3.10 28.08
C ALA A 144 -18.33 3.76 28.95
N ASP A 145 -18.63 3.14 30.08
CA ASP A 145 -19.70 3.57 30.96
C ASP A 145 -19.30 4.77 31.84
N TYR A 146 -19.86 5.94 31.49
CA TYR A 146 -19.65 7.22 32.18
C TYR A 146 -20.22 7.29 33.61
N ARG A 147 -20.92 6.25 34.09
CA ARG A 147 -21.29 6.16 35.52
C ARG A 147 -20.08 5.90 36.41
N GLY A 148 -18.97 5.39 35.85
CA GLY A 148 -17.69 5.22 36.52
C GLY A 148 -16.70 6.37 36.30
N ALA A 149 -15.56 6.32 36.97
CA ALA A 149 -14.45 7.23 36.68
C ALA A 149 -13.88 6.97 35.28
N PHE A 150 -13.42 8.04 34.62
CA PHE A 150 -12.70 7.95 33.35
C PHE A 150 -11.52 8.92 33.34
N GLN A 151 -10.54 8.67 32.47
CA GLN A 151 -9.38 9.52 32.29
C GLN A 151 -8.99 9.62 30.81
N ASP A 152 -8.61 10.81 30.37
CA ASP A 152 -8.09 11.08 29.03
C ASP A 152 -6.57 10.94 29.00
N ASN A 153 -6.05 10.17 28.04
CA ASN A 153 -4.64 9.90 27.83
C ASN A 153 -4.26 10.31 26.38
N PRO A 154 -3.71 11.50 26.17
CA PRO A 154 -3.36 11.98 24.84
C PRO A 154 -2.05 11.32 24.35
N TYR A 155 -2.07 10.86 23.10
CA TYR A 155 -0.92 10.26 22.43
C TYR A 155 -0.76 10.78 21.02
N ARG A 156 0.48 10.72 20.53
CA ARG A 156 0.81 10.85 19.11
C ARG A 156 1.01 9.45 18.55
N ILE A 157 0.31 9.10 17.47
CA ILE A 157 0.60 7.89 16.71
C ILE A 157 2.05 7.98 16.24
N ALA A 158 2.83 6.94 16.54
CA ALA A 158 4.23 6.84 16.19
C ALA A 158 4.48 5.39 15.75
N VAL A 159 4.62 5.17 14.45
CA VAL A 159 4.84 3.84 13.88
C VAL A 159 6.26 3.70 13.38
N THR A 160 6.94 2.65 13.83
CA THR A 160 8.19 2.18 13.25
C THR A 160 7.91 0.86 12.55
N GLN A 161 7.88 0.86 11.23
CA GLN A 161 7.78 -0.36 10.45
C GLN A 161 9.13 -1.11 10.46
N ALA A 162 9.09 -2.44 10.59
CA ALA A 162 10.24 -3.28 10.31
C ALA A 162 10.33 -3.50 8.79
N PRO A 163 11.52 -3.46 8.17
CA PRO A 163 11.67 -3.70 6.74
C PRO A 163 11.13 -5.09 6.36
N PHE A 164 10.39 -5.19 5.27
CA PHE A 164 10.02 -6.48 4.70
C PHE A 164 11.26 -7.19 4.15
N GLU A 165 11.55 -8.39 4.67
CA GLU A 165 12.59 -9.25 4.11
C GLU A 165 12.09 -9.90 2.83
N ARG A 166 12.52 -9.37 1.68
CA ARG A 166 12.18 -9.94 0.37
C ARG A 166 12.76 -11.34 0.23
N PRO A 167 12.02 -12.29 -0.39
CA PRO A 167 12.58 -13.57 -0.79
C PRO A 167 13.87 -13.36 -1.59
N ALA A 168 14.92 -14.13 -1.30
CA ALA A 168 16.16 -14.05 -2.06
C ALA A 168 15.85 -14.23 -3.55
N ALA A 169 16.35 -13.32 -4.40
CA ALA A 169 16.16 -13.37 -5.84
C ALA A 169 16.45 -14.81 -6.31
N ALA A 170 15.45 -15.45 -6.94
CA ALA A 170 15.64 -16.75 -7.52
C ALA A 170 16.85 -16.66 -8.45
N THR A 171 17.94 -17.35 -8.10
CA THR A 171 19.13 -17.42 -8.93
C THR A 171 18.66 -17.79 -10.33
N ALA A 172 18.84 -16.88 -11.29
CA ALA A 172 18.51 -17.17 -12.68
C ALA A 172 19.12 -18.55 -13.02
N PRO A 173 18.35 -19.48 -13.61
CA PRO A 173 18.93 -20.74 -14.04
C PRO A 173 20.13 -20.41 -14.90
N ALA A 174 21.27 -21.03 -14.58
CA ALA A 174 22.50 -20.83 -15.33
C ALA A 174 22.17 -20.97 -16.83
N PRO A 175 22.67 -20.08 -17.71
CA PRO A 175 22.41 -20.21 -19.13
C PRO A 175 22.78 -21.63 -19.54
N GLU A 176 21.86 -22.33 -20.22
CA GLU A 176 22.17 -23.63 -20.79
C GLU A 176 23.51 -23.52 -21.51
N PRO A 177 24.47 -24.42 -21.26
CA PRO A 177 25.73 -24.37 -21.94
C PRO A 177 25.44 -24.42 -23.43
N LEU A 178 25.87 -23.38 -24.15
CA LEU A 178 25.90 -23.33 -25.60
C LEU A 178 26.39 -24.69 -26.11
N LEU A 179 25.51 -25.40 -26.81
CA LEU A 179 25.84 -26.64 -27.51
C LEU A 179 27.19 -26.44 -28.19
N ALA A 180 28.14 -27.33 -27.87
CA ALA A 180 29.49 -27.28 -28.40
C ALA A 180 29.45 -27.10 -29.93
N PRO A 181 30.40 -26.34 -30.52
CA PRO A 181 30.45 -26.15 -31.97
C PRO A 181 30.45 -27.53 -32.65
N LEU A 182 29.54 -27.72 -33.61
CA LEU A 182 29.53 -28.91 -34.44
C LEU A 182 30.93 -29.08 -35.06
N PRO A 183 31.50 -30.30 -35.05
CA PRO A 183 32.81 -30.55 -35.63
C PRO A 183 32.79 -30.21 -37.13
N PRO A 184 33.93 -29.79 -37.70
CA PRO A 184 34.01 -29.42 -39.11
C PRO A 184 33.59 -30.60 -40.00
N VAL A 185 32.66 -30.33 -40.90
CA VAL A 185 32.18 -31.28 -41.91
C VAL A 185 33.34 -31.60 -42.85
N THR A 186 33.91 -32.80 -42.73
CA THR A 186 34.81 -33.34 -43.75
C THR A 186 34.01 -33.73 -45.01
N PRO A 187 34.54 -33.49 -46.23
CA PRO A 187 33.87 -33.90 -47.46
C PRO A 187 33.78 -35.42 -47.56
N PRO A 188 32.84 -35.96 -48.36
CA PRO A 188 32.39 -37.34 -48.23
C PRO A 188 33.45 -38.32 -48.72
N VAL A 189 33.82 -39.26 -47.85
CA VAL A 189 34.38 -40.55 -48.27
C VAL A 189 33.18 -41.50 -48.42
N THR A 190 33.01 -42.06 -49.61
CA THR A 190 32.02 -43.10 -49.92
C THR A 190 32.17 -44.29 -48.96
N ALA A 191 31.22 -44.43 -48.04
CA ALA A 191 31.05 -45.61 -47.21
C ALA A 191 29.82 -46.43 -47.73
N PRO A 192 29.86 -47.77 -47.63
CA PRO A 192 28.80 -48.66 -48.12
C PRO A 192 27.50 -48.50 -47.31
N PRO A 193 26.34 -48.96 -47.84
CA PRO A 193 25.04 -48.70 -47.23
C PRO A 193 24.90 -49.41 -45.87
N VAL A 194 24.67 -48.62 -44.83
CA VAL A 194 24.22 -49.09 -43.53
C VAL A 194 22.70 -48.96 -43.48
N THR A 195 22.02 -50.08 -43.23
CA THR A 195 20.57 -50.13 -42.99
C THR A 195 20.24 -49.43 -41.67
N LEU A 196 19.41 -48.38 -41.72
CA LEU A 196 18.91 -47.70 -40.54
C LEU A 196 17.82 -48.53 -39.84
N PRO A 197 17.84 -48.68 -38.51
CA PRO A 197 16.71 -49.21 -37.75
C PRO A 197 15.53 -48.21 -37.75
N PRO A 198 14.30 -48.67 -37.47
CA PRO A 198 13.10 -47.83 -37.55
C PRO A 198 13.14 -46.69 -36.54
N VAL A 199 12.78 -45.49 -37.00
CA VAL A 199 12.67 -44.28 -36.19
C VAL A 199 11.45 -44.41 -35.27
N THR A 200 11.69 -44.51 -33.96
CA THR A 200 10.65 -44.33 -32.95
C THR A 200 10.26 -42.86 -32.87
N ALA A 201 8.96 -42.58 -32.89
CA ALA A 201 8.42 -41.23 -32.73
C ALA A 201 8.94 -40.60 -31.42
N PRO A 202 9.33 -39.31 -31.43
CA PRO A 202 9.73 -38.63 -30.21
C PRO A 202 8.56 -38.65 -29.20
N PRO A 203 8.84 -38.82 -27.90
CA PRO A 203 7.80 -38.80 -26.88
C PRO A 203 7.10 -37.43 -26.88
N ALA A 204 5.78 -37.46 -26.68
CA ALA A 204 4.97 -36.26 -26.55
C ALA A 204 5.54 -35.37 -25.44
N VAL A 205 5.89 -34.12 -25.79
CA VAL A 205 6.26 -33.10 -24.82
C VAL A 205 5.02 -32.83 -23.97
N VAL A 206 5.04 -33.32 -22.74
CA VAL A 206 4.04 -32.97 -21.73
C VAL A 206 4.19 -31.46 -21.50
N PRO A 207 3.14 -30.64 -21.69
CA PRO A 207 3.24 -29.22 -21.38
C PRO A 207 3.60 -29.08 -19.90
N PRO A 208 4.50 -28.13 -19.56
CA PRO A 208 4.89 -27.94 -18.17
C PRO A 208 3.65 -27.72 -17.29
N PRO A 209 3.65 -28.19 -16.03
CA PRO A 209 2.57 -27.91 -15.10
C PRO A 209 2.27 -26.41 -15.09
N LEU A 210 0.99 -26.04 -15.10
CA LEU A 210 0.57 -24.66 -14.88
C LEU A 210 1.22 -24.21 -13.57
N GLU A 211 2.14 -23.25 -13.66
CA GLU A 211 2.75 -22.69 -12.45
C GLU A 211 1.63 -22.16 -11.56
N PRO A 212 1.68 -22.41 -10.24
CA PRO A 212 0.74 -21.78 -9.33
C PRO A 212 0.80 -20.27 -9.56
N GLY A 213 -0.36 -19.62 -9.62
CA GLY A 213 -0.43 -18.16 -9.76
C GLY A 213 0.44 -17.47 -8.70
N PRO A 214 0.86 -16.22 -8.94
CA PRO A 214 1.75 -15.51 -8.04
C PRO A 214 1.20 -15.54 -6.62
N ASP A 215 2.06 -15.81 -5.64
CA ASP A 215 1.67 -15.71 -4.24
C ASP A 215 1.38 -14.25 -3.93
N LEU A 216 0.10 -13.92 -3.76
CA LEU A 216 -0.35 -12.55 -3.54
C LEU A 216 -0.22 -12.11 -2.08
N THR A 217 0.12 -13.02 -1.16
CA THR A 217 0.20 -12.71 0.28
C THR A 217 1.40 -11.84 0.64
N VAL A 218 2.37 -11.74 -0.26
CA VAL A 218 3.55 -10.87 -0.13
C VAL A 218 3.25 -9.39 -0.36
N TYR A 219 2.12 -9.08 -1.01
CA TYR A 219 1.69 -7.70 -1.26
C TYR A 219 0.75 -7.23 -0.16
N LEU A 220 0.81 -5.94 0.18
CA LEU A 220 -0.16 -5.34 1.07
C LEU A 220 -1.58 -5.51 0.46
N PRO A 221 -2.53 -6.15 1.16
CA PRO A 221 -3.88 -6.38 0.64
C PRO A 221 -4.60 -5.10 0.20
N SER A 222 -4.40 -4.00 0.94
CA SER A 222 -4.93 -2.69 0.60
C SER A 222 -4.32 -2.11 -0.69
N THR A 223 -3.00 -2.26 -0.90
CA THR A 223 -2.33 -1.88 -2.16
C THR A 223 -2.86 -2.71 -3.31
N LEU A 224 -2.92 -4.04 -3.15
CA LEU A 224 -3.40 -4.97 -4.17
C LEU A 224 -4.83 -4.64 -4.61
N ALA A 225 -5.72 -4.40 -3.65
CA ALA A 225 -7.11 -4.02 -3.93
C ALA A 225 -7.19 -2.69 -4.70
N ALA A 226 -6.47 -1.66 -4.24
CA ALA A 226 -6.48 -0.35 -4.88
C ALA A 226 -5.87 -0.36 -6.28
N PHE A 227 -4.73 -1.03 -6.48
CA PHE A 227 -4.05 -1.10 -7.77
C PHE A 227 -4.89 -1.88 -8.79
N THR A 228 -5.52 -2.97 -8.34
CA THR A 228 -6.47 -3.73 -9.17
C THR A 228 -7.63 -2.85 -9.63
N ASP A 229 -8.21 -2.06 -8.73
CA ASP A 229 -9.33 -1.16 -9.05
C ASP A 229 -8.91 -0.04 -10.02
N ILE A 230 -7.75 0.59 -9.81
CA ILE A 230 -7.22 1.64 -10.70
C ILE A 230 -6.98 1.07 -12.11
N ALA A 231 -6.30 -0.07 -12.22
CA ALA A 231 -6.05 -0.71 -13.51
C ALA A 231 -7.35 -1.05 -14.24
N ALA A 232 -8.29 -1.72 -13.55
CA ALA A 232 -9.57 -2.13 -14.12
C ALA A 232 -10.42 -0.94 -14.57
N SER A 233 -10.45 0.14 -13.79
CA SER A 233 -11.25 1.35 -14.09
C SER A 233 -10.71 2.14 -15.28
N ASN A 234 -9.42 1.99 -15.60
CA ASN A 234 -8.72 2.76 -16.61
C ASN A 234 -8.22 1.92 -17.79
N GLY A 235 -8.79 0.71 -17.97
CA GLY A 235 -8.51 -0.17 -19.12
C GLY A 235 -7.08 -0.70 -19.17
N GLY A 236 -6.34 -0.65 -18.06
CA GLY A 236 -4.98 -1.15 -17.96
C GLY A 236 -4.89 -2.49 -17.25
N ARG A 237 -3.67 -2.85 -16.87
CA ARG A 237 -3.36 -4.13 -16.22
C ARG A 237 -2.52 -3.93 -14.97
N LEU A 238 -2.64 -4.87 -14.06
CA LEU A 238 -1.79 -5.00 -12.88
C LEU A 238 -0.78 -6.12 -13.13
N GLU A 239 0.50 -5.78 -13.15
CA GLU A 239 1.60 -6.75 -13.11
C GLU A 239 2.18 -6.83 -11.70
N HIS A 240 2.72 -7.99 -11.36
CA HIS A 240 3.27 -8.31 -10.05
C HIS A 240 4.78 -8.41 -10.15
N SER A 241 5.50 -7.78 -9.24
CA SER A 241 6.96 -7.86 -9.13
C SER A 241 7.34 -8.11 -7.69
N LEU A 242 8.17 -9.13 -7.43
CA LEU A 242 8.77 -9.44 -6.14
C LEU A 242 9.99 -8.55 -5.83
N GLY A 243 10.48 -7.79 -6.81
CA GLY A 243 11.48 -6.75 -6.61
C GLY A 243 12.42 -6.55 -7.81
N PRO A 244 13.73 -6.35 -7.59
CA PRO A 244 14.70 -5.96 -8.63
C PRO A 244 14.80 -6.92 -9.81
N ALA A 245 14.54 -8.20 -9.59
CA ALA A 245 14.73 -9.25 -10.60
C ALA A 245 13.62 -9.28 -11.65
N ASP A 246 12.40 -8.86 -11.29
CA ASP A 246 11.20 -9.02 -12.11
C ASP A 246 10.47 -7.71 -12.44
N ILE A 247 10.85 -6.57 -11.84
CA ILE A 247 10.27 -5.27 -12.17
C ILE A 247 10.42 -4.91 -13.66
N LEU A 248 11.58 -5.19 -14.27
CA LEU A 248 11.81 -4.96 -15.70
C LEU A 248 11.02 -5.93 -16.59
N PRO A 249 10.99 -7.25 -16.34
CA PRO A 249 10.04 -8.16 -16.99
C PRO A 249 8.57 -7.75 -16.90
N ALA A 250 8.11 -7.30 -15.72
CA ALA A 250 6.74 -6.80 -15.53
C ALA A 250 6.45 -5.59 -16.43
N LEU A 251 7.36 -4.62 -16.46
CA LEU A 251 7.30 -3.47 -17.38
C LEU A 251 7.29 -3.91 -18.85
N ALA A 252 8.10 -4.89 -19.22
CA ALA A 252 8.17 -5.42 -20.58
C ALA A 252 6.82 -5.99 -21.02
N SER A 253 6.18 -6.80 -20.17
CA SER A 253 4.84 -7.39 -20.40
C SER A 253 3.81 -6.31 -20.72
N LEU A 254 3.77 -5.22 -19.94
CA LEU A 254 2.85 -4.09 -20.18
C LEU A 254 3.12 -3.40 -21.52
N LEU A 255 4.39 -3.23 -21.91
CA LEU A 255 4.78 -2.58 -23.15
C LEU A 255 4.55 -3.46 -24.40
N ASP A 256 4.66 -4.78 -24.26
CA ASP A 256 4.46 -5.74 -25.34
C ASP A 256 3.00 -5.77 -25.83
N GLU A 257 2.04 -5.46 -24.97
CA GLU A 257 0.61 -5.45 -25.30
C GLU A 257 0.11 -4.14 -25.93
N VAL A 258 0.88 -3.06 -25.87
CA VAL A 258 0.46 -1.77 -26.44
C VAL A 258 0.28 -1.91 -27.95
N PRO A 259 -0.88 -1.62 -28.55
CA PRO A 259 -1.06 -1.75 -29.99
C PRO A 259 -0.42 -0.59 -30.76
N GLY A 260 -0.64 -0.55 -32.08
CA GLY A 260 -0.32 0.63 -32.89
C GLY A 260 1.17 0.90 -33.13
N ASP A 261 1.44 2.10 -33.68
CA ASP A 261 2.77 2.53 -34.12
C ASP A 261 3.24 3.85 -33.48
N SER A 262 2.48 4.43 -32.55
CA SER A 262 2.90 5.60 -31.77
C SER A 262 2.50 5.48 -30.31
N LEU A 263 3.43 5.79 -29.40
CA LEU A 263 3.23 5.69 -27.95
C LEU A 263 3.81 6.90 -27.22
N ASP A 264 2.98 7.54 -26.39
CA ASP A 264 3.44 8.37 -25.29
C ASP A 264 3.31 7.58 -24.00
N LEU A 265 4.42 7.45 -23.26
CA LEU A 265 4.51 6.69 -22.02
C LEU A 265 4.89 7.61 -20.88
N VAL A 266 4.13 7.63 -19.78
CA VAL A 266 4.57 8.24 -18.52
C VAL A 266 4.81 7.15 -17.50
N LEU A 267 5.99 7.16 -16.89
CA LEU A 267 6.32 6.28 -15.78
C LEU A 267 6.16 7.05 -14.46
N CYS A 268 5.17 6.65 -13.67
CA CYS A 268 4.95 7.15 -12.32
C CYS A 268 5.71 6.24 -11.34
N ILE A 269 6.69 6.77 -10.61
CA ILE A 269 7.58 5.97 -9.75
C ILE A 269 7.52 6.50 -8.32
N ASP A 270 7.16 5.62 -7.39
CA ASP A 270 7.34 5.85 -5.97
C ASP A 270 8.84 5.99 -5.64
N THR A 271 9.21 7.03 -4.89
CA THR A 271 10.59 7.35 -4.53
C THR A 271 10.84 7.36 -3.01
N THR A 272 9.99 6.66 -2.25
CA THR A 272 10.15 6.39 -0.81
C THR A 272 11.25 5.37 -0.54
N ALA A 273 11.72 5.30 0.70
CA ALA A 273 12.87 4.47 1.08
C ALA A 273 12.73 2.97 0.76
N SER A 274 11.51 2.42 0.78
CA SER A 274 11.24 1.00 0.48
C SER A 274 11.54 0.62 -0.97
N MET A 275 11.45 1.58 -1.90
CA MET A 275 11.70 1.38 -3.34
C MET A 275 13.18 1.47 -3.75
N ALA A 276 14.12 1.52 -2.80
CA ALA A 276 15.52 1.88 -3.07
C ALA A 276 16.25 0.88 -4.00
N ASP A 277 16.07 -0.41 -3.79
CA ASP A 277 16.66 -1.48 -4.60
C ASP A 277 15.99 -1.59 -5.98
N ASP A 278 14.66 -1.42 -6.04
CA ASP A 278 13.90 -1.40 -7.30
C ASP A 278 14.31 -0.25 -8.19
N ILE A 279 14.46 0.95 -7.63
CA ILE A 279 14.96 2.12 -8.36
C ILE A 279 16.38 1.86 -8.86
N ALA A 280 17.22 1.16 -8.10
CA ALA A 280 18.55 0.79 -8.56
C ALA A 280 18.49 -0.15 -9.79
N ALA A 281 17.57 -1.11 -9.81
CA ALA A 281 17.33 -1.98 -10.96
C ALA A 281 16.81 -1.21 -12.18
N LEU A 282 15.85 -0.30 -11.96
CA LEU A 282 15.32 0.58 -13.02
C LEU A 282 16.43 1.45 -13.61
N VAL A 283 17.28 2.08 -12.78
CA VAL A 283 18.43 2.87 -13.24
C VAL A 283 19.39 2.03 -14.08
N ALA A 284 19.58 0.76 -13.73
CA ALA A 284 20.50 -0.14 -14.42
C ALA A 284 19.98 -0.62 -15.77
N GLY A 285 18.69 -0.96 -15.89
CA GLY A 285 18.16 -1.68 -17.06
C GLY A 285 17.05 -0.98 -17.85
N LEU A 286 16.29 -0.05 -17.25
CA LEU A 286 15.10 0.53 -17.90
C LEU A 286 15.39 1.24 -19.23
N PRO A 287 16.47 2.05 -19.38
CA PRO A 287 16.76 2.68 -20.67
C PRO A 287 17.00 1.68 -21.81
N ALA A 288 17.65 0.54 -21.52
CA ALA A 288 17.88 -0.50 -22.50
C ALA A 288 16.60 -1.26 -22.84
N LEU A 289 15.79 -1.57 -21.83
CA LEU A 289 14.48 -2.19 -22.02
C LEU A 289 13.57 -1.34 -22.91
N LEU A 290 13.48 -0.04 -22.62
CA LEU A 290 12.70 0.89 -23.44
C LEU A 290 13.24 0.90 -24.88
N ALA A 291 14.55 1.02 -25.07
CA ALA A 291 15.14 1.03 -26.41
C ALA A 291 14.77 -0.22 -27.23
N GLU A 292 14.75 -1.39 -26.60
CA GLU A 292 14.38 -2.65 -27.25
C GLU A 292 12.88 -2.73 -27.56
N ARG A 293 12.04 -2.51 -26.55
CA ARG A 293 10.58 -2.70 -26.66
C ARG A 293 9.88 -1.62 -27.47
N THR A 294 10.43 -0.41 -27.48
CA THR A 294 9.80 0.73 -28.15
C THR A 294 10.34 0.98 -29.55
N ALA A 295 11.34 0.21 -30.02
CA ALA A 295 11.88 0.31 -31.37
C ALA A 295 10.85 0.08 -32.49
N ARG A 296 9.74 -0.61 -32.16
CA ARG A 296 8.63 -0.85 -33.09
C ARG A 296 7.76 0.39 -33.34
N PHE A 297 7.75 1.35 -32.43
CA PHE A 297 6.95 2.57 -32.57
C PHE A 297 7.67 3.57 -33.46
N ARG A 298 6.96 4.11 -34.47
CA ARG A 298 7.43 5.21 -35.31
C ARG A 298 7.64 6.49 -34.52
N GLN A 299 6.81 6.71 -33.51
CA GLN A 299 6.91 7.83 -32.60
C GLN A 299 6.80 7.30 -31.16
N PHE A 300 7.85 7.52 -30.38
CA PHE A 300 7.87 7.18 -28.97
C PHE A 300 8.38 8.37 -28.15
N ARG A 301 7.70 8.68 -27.05
CA ARG A 301 8.20 9.60 -26.03
C ARG A 301 7.94 9.02 -24.64
N VAL A 302 8.90 9.18 -23.75
CA VAL A 302 8.78 8.78 -22.34
C VAL A 302 8.87 10.01 -21.44
N GLY A 303 7.95 10.08 -20.48
CA GLY A 303 7.93 11.02 -19.38
C GLY A 303 8.19 10.29 -18.06
N LEU A 304 8.59 11.05 -17.05
CA LEU A 304 8.85 10.52 -15.70
C LEU A 304 8.11 11.39 -14.68
N ALA A 305 7.33 10.76 -13.81
CA ALA A 305 6.65 11.43 -12.71
C ALA A 305 7.05 10.71 -11.42
N LEU A 306 7.96 11.32 -10.65
CA LEU A 306 8.35 10.79 -9.35
C LEU A 306 7.31 11.24 -8.33
N TYR A 307 6.86 10.36 -7.46
CA TYR A 307 5.92 10.71 -6.41
C TYR A 307 6.33 10.19 -5.03
N LYS A 308 5.73 10.80 -4.01
CA LYS A 308 5.88 10.53 -2.57
C LYS A 308 4.59 10.90 -1.86
N ASP A 309 4.59 10.83 -0.53
CA ASP A 309 3.45 11.28 0.25
C ASP A 309 3.36 12.81 0.43
N TYR A 310 2.19 13.26 0.89
CA TYR A 310 1.95 14.60 1.36
C TYR A 310 2.90 14.96 2.52
N PHE A 311 3.42 16.19 2.48
CA PHE A 311 4.38 16.72 3.46
C PHE A 311 5.80 16.13 3.38
N GLU A 312 6.09 15.32 2.37
CA GLU A 312 7.46 15.00 1.95
C GLU A 312 8.11 16.15 1.16
N GLU A 313 9.36 15.94 0.70
CA GLU A 313 10.13 16.91 -0.10
C GLU A 313 9.37 17.42 -1.34
N TYR A 314 8.58 16.55 -1.97
CA TYR A 314 7.67 16.87 -3.06
C TYR A 314 6.54 15.83 -3.10
N ILE A 315 5.37 16.23 -3.61
CA ILE A 315 4.27 15.28 -3.89
C ILE A 315 4.49 14.65 -5.26
N VAL A 316 4.72 15.48 -6.29
CA VAL A 316 5.04 15.05 -7.65
C VAL A 316 6.20 15.86 -8.19
N GLN A 317 7.23 15.18 -8.69
CA GLN A 317 8.33 15.78 -9.44
C GLN A 317 8.34 15.21 -10.85
N ARG A 318 7.93 16.04 -11.80
CA ARG A 318 7.77 15.69 -13.21
C ARG A 318 9.00 16.02 -14.04
N GLN A 319 9.31 15.16 -15.01
CA GLN A 319 10.25 15.41 -16.08
C GLN A 319 9.51 15.28 -17.43
N PRO A 320 9.68 16.24 -18.35
CA PRO A 320 8.89 16.30 -19.56
C PRO A 320 9.16 15.11 -20.49
N PHE A 321 8.23 14.87 -21.43
CA PHE A 321 8.41 13.90 -22.49
C PHE A 321 9.73 14.08 -23.24
N THR A 322 10.42 12.98 -23.48
CA THR A 322 11.63 12.92 -24.31
C THR A 322 11.63 11.67 -25.18
N ALA A 323 12.19 11.77 -26.39
CA ALA A 323 12.53 10.62 -27.23
C ALA A 323 13.99 10.17 -27.02
N ASP A 324 14.79 10.95 -26.29
CA ASP A 324 16.19 10.64 -25.98
C ASP A 324 16.27 9.78 -24.71
N LEU A 325 16.48 8.48 -24.92
CA LEU A 325 16.61 7.47 -23.85
C LEU A 325 17.90 7.63 -23.03
N ALA A 326 18.95 8.25 -23.58
CA ALA A 326 20.15 8.56 -22.81
C ALA A 326 19.89 9.71 -21.84
N ALA A 327 19.16 10.74 -22.28
CA ALA A 327 18.68 11.83 -21.42
C ALA A 327 17.74 11.31 -20.33
N PHE A 328 16.79 10.43 -20.69
CA PHE A 328 15.91 9.74 -19.75
C PHE A 328 16.70 8.95 -18.70
N GLY A 329 17.68 8.13 -19.11
CA GLY A 329 18.57 7.43 -18.17
C GLY A 329 19.35 8.39 -17.25
N GLY A 330 19.69 9.59 -17.74
CA GLY A 330 20.26 10.66 -16.93
C GLY A 330 19.30 11.24 -15.89
N GLN A 331 18.00 11.27 -16.17
CA GLN A 331 16.96 11.65 -15.20
C GLN A 331 16.83 10.58 -14.11
N LEU A 332 16.77 9.30 -14.47
CA LEU A 332 16.71 8.19 -13.51
C LEU A 332 17.88 8.20 -12.52
N ARG A 333 19.12 8.40 -12.99
CA ARG A 333 20.31 8.47 -12.13
C ARG A 333 20.30 9.61 -11.09
N ARG A 334 19.43 10.61 -11.29
CA ARG A 334 19.27 11.75 -10.37
C ARG A 334 18.25 11.49 -9.28
N ILE A 335 17.47 10.41 -9.37
CA ILE A 335 16.52 10.04 -8.33
C ILE A 335 17.27 9.88 -7.01
N ARG A 336 16.68 10.41 -5.94
CA ARG A 336 17.16 10.30 -4.57
C ARG A 336 16.06 9.66 -3.76
N VAL A 337 16.36 8.48 -3.25
CA VAL A 337 15.41 7.68 -2.48
C VAL A 337 15.60 8.00 -1.01
N ARG A 338 14.59 8.62 -0.39
CA ARG A 338 14.53 9.05 1.01
C ARG A 338 13.06 9.19 1.42
N GLY A 339 12.77 9.30 2.71
CA GLY A 339 11.40 9.54 3.18
C GLY A 339 10.51 8.30 3.09
N GLY A 340 9.22 8.51 3.31
CA GLY A 340 8.21 7.47 3.55
C GLY A 340 8.29 6.91 4.97
N GLY A 341 7.80 5.68 5.13
CA GLY A 341 7.75 4.95 6.40
C GLY A 341 6.34 4.83 6.98
N ASP A 342 5.40 5.64 6.50
CA ASP A 342 3.98 5.45 6.65
C ASP A 342 3.31 5.26 5.28
N ILE A 343 2.39 4.30 5.22
CA ILE A 343 1.39 4.19 4.15
C ILE A 343 0.11 4.89 4.61
N PRO A 344 -0.72 5.44 3.70
CA PRO A 344 -0.68 5.42 2.23
C PRO A 344 0.21 6.51 1.56
N GLU A 345 0.32 6.45 0.22
CA GLU A 345 1.09 7.38 -0.63
C GLU A 345 0.19 8.24 -1.56
N ALA A 346 0.72 9.34 -2.12
CA ALA A 346 -0.06 10.30 -2.93
C ALA A 346 -0.22 9.90 -4.42
N ILE A 347 -0.61 8.66 -4.71
CA ILE A 347 -0.70 8.13 -6.09
C ILE A 347 -1.68 8.90 -6.97
N TYR A 348 -2.84 9.31 -6.45
CA TYR A 348 -3.83 10.04 -7.25
C TYR A 348 -3.32 11.42 -7.68
N GLU A 349 -2.49 12.06 -6.87
CA GLU A 349 -1.81 13.32 -7.25
C GLU A 349 -0.85 13.06 -8.42
N ALA A 350 -0.06 11.99 -8.38
CA ALA A 350 0.85 11.60 -9.46
C ALA A 350 0.12 11.26 -10.77
N LEU A 351 -0.98 10.52 -10.68
CA LEU A 351 -1.82 10.17 -11.83
C LEU A 351 -2.47 11.42 -12.44
N TYR A 352 -3.12 12.25 -11.61
CA TYR A 352 -3.78 13.45 -12.09
C TYR A 352 -2.78 14.45 -12.69
N ASP A 353 -1.64 14.65 -12.03
CA ASP A 353 -0.55 15.48 -12.53
C ASP A 353 -0.07 15.00 -13.91
N SER A 354 0.13 13.69 -14.05
CA SER A 354 0.57 13.04 -15.29
C SER A 354 -0.46 13.17 -16.42
N LEU A 355 -1.74 13.09 -16.09
CA LEU A 355 -2.81 13.25 -17.05
C LEU A 355 -2.93 14.71 -17.52
N ASP A 356 -2.93 15.67 -16.58
CA ASP A 356 -3.30 17.06 -16.87
C ASP A 356 -2.18 17.89 -17.48
N ASN A 357 -0.91 17.62 -17.16
CA ASN A 357 0.21 18.47 -17.62
C ASN A 357 1.26 17.79 -18.51
N TYR A 358 1.03 16.57 -18.98
CA TYR A 358 1.77 16.06 -20.13
C TYR A 358 1.05 16.37 -21.45
N PRO A 359 1.76 16.85 -22.48
CA PRO A 359 1.17 17.12 -23.78
C PRO A 359 1.09 15.81 -24.59
N TRP A 360 0.05 15.02 -24.33
CA TRP A 360 -0.23 13.77 -25.05
C TRP A 360 -0.52 14.03 -26.53
N LEU A 361 0.29 13.45 -27.43
CA LEU A 361 0.20 13.59 -28.88
C LEU A 361 0.05 12.25 -29.61
N ALA A 362 0.57 11.16 -29.03
CA ALA A 362 0.48 9.84 -29.63
C ALA A 362 -0.95 9.29 -29.65
N ALA A 363 -1.18 8.32 -30.54
CA ALA A 363 -2.43 7.57 -30.60
C ALA A 363 -2.59 6.68 -29.36
N GLU A 364 -1.54 5.95 -29.00
CA GLU A 364 -1.50 5.19 -27.74
C GLU A 364 -0.91 6.03 -26.63
N ARG A 365 -1.57 6.02 -25.48
CA ARG A 365 -1.21 6.82 -24.30
C ARG A 365 -1.26 5.93 -23.08
N LEU A 366 -0.13 5.77 -22.42
CA LEU A 366 0.00 4.85 -21.30
C LEU A 366 0.66 5.54 -20.12
N ILE A 367 0.07 5.38 -18.94
CA ILE A 367 0.72 5.61 -17.66
C ILE A 367 1.02 4.25 -17.04
N ILE A 368 2.25 4.06 -16.55
CA ILE A 368 2.58 2.91 -15.69
C ILE A 368 2.99 3.42 -14.32
N VAL A 369 2.26 3.00 -13.28
CA VAL A 369 2.60 3.29 -11.87
C VAL A 369 3.43 2.15 -11.30
N MET A 370 4.52 2.46 -10.60
CA MET A 370 5.35 1.51 -9.86
C MET A 370 5.43 1.94 -8.40
N GLY A 371 4.98 1.09 -7.49
CA GLY A 371 5.02 1.35 -6.05
C GLY A 371 4.54 0.15 -5.23
N ASP A 372 4.70 0.27 -3.91
CA ASP A 372 4.41 -0.80 -2.94
C ASP A 372 3.29 -0.44 -1.94
N ALA A 373 2.87 0.82 -1.90
CA ALA A 373 1.87 1.35 -0.98
C ALA A 373 0.52 1.73 -1.64
N PRO A 374 -0.60 1.70 -0.90
CA PRO A 374 -1.90 2.11 -1.42
C PRO A 374 -2.02 3.64 -1.55
N PRO A 375 -2.96 4.16 -2.37
CA PRO A 375 -3.28 5.58 -2.40
C PRO A 375 -3.97 6.04 -1.11
N HIS A 376 -3.90 7.34 -0.81
CA HIS A 376 -4.74 7.92 0.26
C HIS A 376 -6.24 7.67 0.04
N PRO A 377 -6.98 7.17 1.05
CA PRO A 377 -8.40 6.87 0.92
C PRO A 377 -9.28 8.12 0.90
N LEU A 378 -8.82 9.22 1.50
CA LEU A 378 -9.45 10.53 1.41
C LEU A 378 -8.56 11.49 0.62
N PRO A 379 -9.13 12.26 -0.32
CA PRO A 379 -8.38 13.29 -1.00
C PRO A 379 -7.96 14.36 0.01
N ARG A 380 -6.69 14.77 0.01
CA ARG A 380 -6.23 15.95 0.78
C ARG A 380 -6.41 17.26 0.02
N GLY A 381 -6.76 17.18 -1.25
CA GLY A 381 -7.06 18.29 -2.14
C GLY A 381 -8.36 18.08 -2.92
N ARG A 382 -8.36 18.46 -4.20
CA ARG A 382 -9.51 18.28 -5.10
C ARG A 382 -9.45 16.99 -5.92
N ILE A 383 -8.37 16.24 -5.79
CA ILE A 383 -8.04 15.10 -6.63
C ILE A 383 -8.41 13.83 -5.88
N ASP A 384 -9.41 13.12 -6.39
CA ASP A 384 -9.80 11.79 -5.96
C ASP A 384 -9.74 10.81 -7.14
N LYS A 385 -10.04 9.54 -6.88
CA LYS A 385 -10.07 8.51 -7.92
C LYS A 385 -11.03 8.86 -9.05
N ALA A 386 -12.22 9.39 -8.74
CA ALA A 386 -13.22 9.72 -9.75
C ALA A 386 -12.74 10.81 -10.71
N ALA A 387 -12.01 11.81 -10.19
CA ALA A 387 -11.38 12.84 -10.99
C ALA A 387 -10.28 12.28 -11.92
N VAL A 388 -9.46 11.34 -11.41
CA VAL A 388 -8.45 10.63 -12.21
C VAL A 388 -9.11 9.80 -13.31
N ASP A 389 -10.07 8.95 -12.97
CA ASP A 389 -10.78 8.06 -13.92
C ASP A 389 -11.48 8.88 -15.03
N ALA A 390 -12.16 9.96 -14.65
CA ALA A 390 -12.83 10.84 -15.61
C ALA A 390 -11.84 11.53 -16.56
N LEU A 391 -10.68 11.96 -16.03
CA LEU A 391 -9.65 12.62 -16.82
C LEU A 391 -8.92 11.64 -17.76
N ALA A 392 -8.57 10.45 -17.27
CA ALA A 392 -7.96 9.38 -18.06
C ALA A 392 -8.87 8.95 -19.21
N SER A 393 -10.16 8.73 -18.93
CA SER A 393 -11.17 8.41 -19.93
C SER A 393 -11.29 9.52 -20.99
N ARG A 394 -11.37 10.80 -20.55
CA ARG A 394 -11.45 11.95 -21.46
C ARG A 394 -10.24 12.07 -22.38
N LEU A 395 -9.05 11.71 -21.88
CA LEU A 395 -7.81 11.77 -22.65
C LEU A 395 -7.50 10.46 -23.39
N GLY A 396 -8.29 9.39 -23.21
CA GLY A 396 -7.98 8.08 -23.77
C GLY A 396 -6.63 7.55 -23.30
N VAL A 397 -6.28 7.77 -22.03
CA VAL A 397 -5.04 7.31 -21.42
C VAL A 397 -5.32 6.02 -20.64
N THR A 398 -4.58 4.97 -20.98
CA THR A 398 -4.61 3.71 -20.22
C THR A 398 -3.71 3.83 -18.99
N ILE A 399 -4.14 3.30 -17.84
CA ILE A 399 -3.34 3.28 -16.61
C ILE A 399 -3.09 1.84 -16.18
N SER A 400 -1.83 1.41 -16.29
CA SER A 400 -1.35 0.13 -15.80
C SER A 400 -0.48 0.30 -14.57
N LEU A 401 -0.30 -0.75 -13.79
CA LEU A 401 0.45 -0.70 -12.53
C LEU A 401 1.36 -1.92 -12.41
N VAL A 402 2.51 -1.73 -11.78
CA VAL A 402 3.39 -2.78 -11.29
C VAL A 402 3.39 -2.67 -9.77
N ILE A 403 2.85 -3.67 -9.08
CA ILE A 403 2.83 -3.74 -7.62
C ILE A 403 4.08 -4.44 -7.11
N LEU A 404 4.65 -3.89 -6.04
CA LEU A 404 5.80 -4.43 -5.32
C LEU A 404 5.46 -4.73 -3.85
N PRO A 405 6.16 -5.65 -3.17
CA PRO A 405 6.07 -5.83 -1.72
C PRO A 405 6.63 -4.59 -1.01
N HIS A 406 5.95 -4.18 0.06
CA HIS A 406 6.31 -3.05 0.92
C HIS A 406 7.12 -3.51 2.12
#